data_AF-A0A3P7LIT1-F1
#
_entry.id   AF-A0A3P7LIT1-F1
#
_cell.length_a   1.000
_cell.length_b   1.000
_cell.length_c   1.000
_cell.angle_alpha   90.00
_cell.angle_beta   90.00
_cell.angle_gamma   90.00
#
_symmetry.space_group_name_H-M   'P 1'
#
loop_
_entity.id
_entity.type
_entity.pdbx_description
1 polymer ?
#
loop_
_entity_poly.entity_id
_entity_poly.type
_entity_poly.pdbx_seq_one_letter_code
_entity_poly.pdbx_strand_id
1 'polypeptide(L)'
;MPELSETMALRLAGVIKAAVERYYDANTVVGCLDPSSSYYDMDANVASDQCEDPLDNGNNFIDEKTRMPLGGVFETCSGSAELCAGRQSLNPATGKAECPYGYMAVQLLEPQVRACRNKCQHSVFWQQDCKQECAVTTTYWCAIDPKFENSTTATDVGFLFGGLFTDTTTNPMTNAMSCPLYFDAYPLGRRLRVCLSSDKEMGRRYSLRFGGFYACQSGNPLVDVLSHDPASGKRPPRRLLGATQDLNATDSSGVPQAAWPKRCPNGYTSHLAVIEDICQAERFDDNVLSVRCQWAELVHGTTAGSIDIKDNLADWLALEYDIYKKNKRPQKLR
;
A
#
# COMPACT_ATOMS: atom_id res chain seq x y z
N MET A 1 9.74 36.02 -2.42
CA MET A 1 8.60 36.61 -3.14
C MET A 1 8.10 37.83 -2.38
N PRO A 2 8.54 39.05 -2.72
CA PRO A 2 8.23 40.27 -1.94
C PRO A 2 6.78 40.74 -2.10
N GLU A 3 6.09 40.33 -3.16
CA GLU A 3 4.69 40.70 -3.45
C GLU A 3 3.63 39.84 -2.71
N LEU A 4 4.06 38.82 -1.96
CA LEU A 4 3.20 37.89 -1.25
C LEU A 4 3.34 38.10 0.27
N SER A 5 2.24 37.92 1.02
CA SER A 5 2.34 37.89 2.47
C SER A 5 3.21 36.72 2.93
N GLU A 6 3.89 36.89 4.06
CA GLU A 6 4.75 35.85 4.63
C GLU A 6 3.99 34.52 4.84
N THR A 7 2.74 34.60 5.30
CA THR A 7 1.89 33.42 5.50
C THR A 7 1.53 32.70 4.20
N MET A 8 1.28 33.42 3.11
CA MET A 8 1.01 32.83 1.81
C MET A 8 2.28 32.24 1.19
N ALA A 9 3.42 32.92 1.34
CA ALA A 9 4.71 32.42 0.89
C ALA A 9 5.09 31.11 1.60
N LEU A 10 4.89 31.03 2.93
CA LEU A 10 5.13 29.80 3.70
C LEU A 10 4.18 28.66 3.32
N ARG A 11 2.89 28.96 3.11
CA ARG A 11 1.93 27.95 2.63
C ARG A 11 2.31 27.41 1.26
N LEU A 12 2.68 28.31 0.34
CA LEU A 12 3.11 27.93 -1.01
C LEU A 12 4.37 27.07 -0.97
N ALA A 13 5.37 27.46 -0.16
CA ALA A 13 6.58 26.67 0.04
C ALA A 13 6.25 25.26 0.58
N GLY A 14 5.33 25.15 1.55
CA GLY A 14 4.85 23.87 2.07
C GLY A 14 4.19 23.00 1.00
N VAL A 15 3.32 23.58 0.16
CA VAL A 15 2.67 22.86 -0.94
C VAL A 15 3.69 22.38 -1.98
N ILE A 16 4.66 23.22 -2.36
CA ILE A 16 5.71 22.85 -3.31
C ILE A 16 6.58 21.73 -2.74
N LYS A 17 7.02 21.86 -1.48
CA LYS A 17 7.81 20.83 -0.80
C LYS A 17 7.08 19.49 -0.80
N ALA A 18 5.81 19.46 -0.41
CA ALA A 18 5.00 18.25 -0.41
C ALA A 18 4.86 17.63 -1.80
N ALA A 19 4.72 18.45 -2.85
CA ALA A 19 4.63 17.98 -4.22
C ALA A 19 5.95 17.35 -4.70
N VAL A 20 7.09 17.94 -4.32
CA VAL A 20 8.42 17.41 -4.65
C VAL A 20 8.68 16.09 -3.92
N GLU A 21 8.40 16.02 -2.62
CA GLU A 21 8.57 14.80 -1.82
C GLU A 21 7.74 13.65 -2.42
N ARG A 22 6.47 13.91 -2.76
CA ARG A 22 5.61 12.92 -3.43
C ARG A 22 6.16 12.41 -4.75
N TYR A 23 6.78 13.28 -5.54
CA TYR A 23 7.39 12.86 -6.79
C TYR A 23 8.52 11.86 -6.54
N TYR A 24 9.40 12.13 -5.57
CA TYR A 24 10.47 11.21 -5.24
C TYR A 24 9.95 9.91 -4.60
N ASP A 25 8.98 10.00 -3.68
CA ASP A 25 8.36 8.83 -3.04
C ASP A 25 7.71 7.90 -4.10
N ALA A 26 6.99 8.48 -5.07
CA ALA A 26 6.32 7.71 -6.12
C ALA A 26 7.28 7.05 -7.12
N ASN A 27 8.50 7.58 -7.25
CA ASN A 27 9.53 7.04 -8.14
C ASN A 27 10.60 6.25 -7.38
N THR A 28 10.41 6.02 -6.08
CA THR A 28 11.33 5.22 -5.26
C THR A 28 10.94 3.75 -5.34
N VAL A 29 11.87 2.91 -5.78
CA VAL A 29 11.77 1.46 -5.75
C VAL A 29 12.78 0.96 -4.73
N VAL A 30 12.28 0.51 -3.58
CA VAL A 30 13.10 -0.03 -2.49
C VAL A 30 13.35 -1.51 -2.73
N GLY A 31 14.63 -1.87 -2.80
CA GLY A 31 15.08 -3.24 -3.02
C GLY A 31 16.58 -3.38 -2.81
N CYS A 32 17.13 -4.55 -3.13
CA CYS A 32 18.55 -4.81 -2.91
C CYS A 32 19.37 -4.41 -4.11
N LEU A 33 20.34 -3.51 -3.88
CA LEU A 33 21.18 -2.92 -4.92
C LEU A 33 22.46 -3.73 -5.20
N ASP A 34 22.79 -4.70 -4.35
CA ASP A 34 23.99 -5.53 -4.50
C ASP A 34 23.76 -6.66 -5.52
N PRO A 35 24.43 -6.65 -6.70
CA PRO A 35 24.28 -7.69 -7.72
C PRO A 35 24.72 -9.08 -7.27
N SER A 36 25.46 -9.19 -6.17
CA SER A 36 25.89 -10.46 -5.60
C SER A 36 24.87 -11.07 -4.61
N SER A 37 23.84 -10.32 -4.22
CA SER A 37 22.76 -10.81 -3.37
C SER A 37 21.77 -11.68 -4.15
N SER A 38 21.28 -12.75 -3.53
CA SER A 38 20.18 -13.58 -4.07
C SER A 38 18.86 -12.82 -4.21
N TYR A 39 18.74 -11.66 -3.55
CA TYR A 39 17.57 -10.79 -3.57
C TYR A 39 17.77 -9.53 -4.41
N TYR A 40 18.82 -9.48 -5.24
CA TYR A 40 19.13 -8.34 -6.09
C TYR A 40 17.93 -7.93 -6.96
N ASP A 41 17.59 -6.64 -6.92
CA ASP A 41 16.53 -6.04 -7.72
C ASP A 41 17.14 -5.03 -8.70
N MET A 42 17.02 -5.33 -9.99
CA MET A 42 17.54 -4.47 -11.06
C MET A 42 16.79 -3.15 -11.19
N ASP A 43 15.53 -3.10 -10.74
CA ASP A 43 14.69 -1.91 -10.81
C ASP A 43 14.79 -1.04 -9.56
N ALA A 44 15.42 -1.56 -8.49
CA ALA A 44 15.61 -0.82 -7.25
C ALA A 44 16.57 0.37 -7.42
N ASN A 45 16.16 1.52 -6.89
CA ASN A 45 16.98 2.74 -6.88
C ASN A 45 17.29 3.24 -5.46
N VAL A 46 16.72 2.60 -4.44
CA VAL A 46 16.97 2.84 -3.02
C VAL A 46 17.24 1.50 -2.33
N ALA A 47 18.31 1.45 -1.53
CA ALA A 47 18.69 0.26 -0.80
C ALA A 47 17.66 -0.09 0.29
N SER A 48 17.19 -1.34 0.28
CA SER A 48 16.47 -1.94 1.40
C SER A 48 17.38 -2.09 2.63
N ASP A 49 16.80 -2.00 3.81
CA ASP A 49 17.48 -2.21 5.10
C ASP A 49 17.86 -3.68 5.35
N GLN A 50 17.32 -4.61 4.54
CA GLN A 50 17.47 -6.06 4.73
C GLN A 50 17.77 -6.74 3.38
N CYS A 51 19.06 -6.84 3.04
CA CYS A 51 19.55 -7.44 1.79
C CYS A 51 20.49 -8.63 1.98
N GLU A 52 20.68 -9.03 3.22
CA GLU A 52 21.49 -10.16 3.64
C GLU A 52 20.58 -11.31 4.08
N ASP A 53 20.94 -12.52 3.67
CA ASP A 53 20.22 -13.75 3.98
C ASP A 53 20.51 -14.19 5.43
N PRO A 54 19.52 -14.39 6.31
CA PRO A 54 19.76 -15.13 7.54
C PRO A 54 20.00 -16.62 7.27
N LEU A 55 19.63 -17.15 6.10
CA LEU A 55 19.55 -18.58 5.84
C LEU A 55 19.98 -18.95 4.40
N ASP A 56 21.29 -19.10 4.24
CA ASP A 56 21.94 -19.93 3.22
C ASP A 56 21.58 -21.43 3.40
N ASN A 57 20.30 -21.76 3.32
CA ASN A 57 19.80 -23.12 3.35
C ASN A 57 18.68 -23.18 2.33
N GLY A 58 19.04 -23.52 1.09
CA GLY A 58 18.22 -23.69 -0.12
C GLY A 58 16.93 -24.52 -0.02
N ASN A 59 16.07 -24.20 0.94
CA ASN A 59 14.84 -24.88 1.29
C ASN A 59 13.66 -23.91 1.15
N ASN A 60 13.69 -23.01 0.16
CA ASN A 60 12.60 -22.09 -0.15
C ASN A 60 11.59 -22.73 -1.12
N PHE A 61 11.23 -23.98 -0.85
CA PHE A 61 9.98 -24.51 -1.38
C PHE A 61 8.85 -23.85 -0.57
N ILE A 62 7.87 -23.28 -1.27
CA ILE A 62 6.52 -23.19 -0.72
C ILE A 62 6.19 -24.63 -0.35
N ASP A 63 6.37 -24.99 0.92
CA ASP A 63 5.93 -26.28 1.41
C ASP A 63 4.43 -26.33 1.11
N GLU A 64 4.00 -27.39 0.44
CA GLU A 64 2.61 -27.61 0.05
C GLU A 64 1.68 -27.57 1.28
N LYS A 65 2.25 -27.71 2.47
CA LYS A 65 1.59 -27.59 3.78
C LYS A 65 1.47 -26.16 4.33
N THR A 66 2.18 -25.18 3.78
CA THR A 66 2.12 -23.79 4.26
C THR A 66 0.93 -23.08 3.62
N ARG A 67 0.04 -22.56 4.46
CA ARG A 67 -1.10 -21.77 4.00
C ARG A 67 -0.62 -20.57 3.18
N MET A 68 -1.38 -20.24 2.14
CA MET A 68 -1.03 -19.08 1.32
C MET A 68 -1.18 -17.78 2.12
N PRO A 69 -0.32 -16.78 1.89
CA PRO A 69 -0.38 -15.53 2.64
C PRO A 69 -1.61 -14.66 2.30
N LEU A 70 -2.29 -14.95 1.18
CA LEU A 70 -3.39 -14.16 0.64
C LEU A 70 -4.71 -14.95 0.61
N GLY A 71 -5.70 -14.47 1.37
CA GLY A 71 -7.04 -15.05 1.49
C GLY A 71 -8.10 -14.39 0.61
N GLY A 72 -7.67 -13.57 -0.35
CA GLY A 72 -8.54 -12.82 -1.27
C GLY A 72 -8.61 -11.32 -0.95
N VAL A 73 -9.43 -10.63 -1.73
CA VAL A 73 -9.66 -9.18 -1.64
C VAL A 73 -11.16 -8.91 -1.75
N PHE A 74 -11.63 -7.83 -1.13
CA PHE A 74 -13.03 -7.42 -1.22
C PHE A 74 -13.20 -5.94 -0.91
N GLU A 75 -14.36 -5.38 -1.22
CA GLU A 75 -14.72 -4.01 -0.91
C GLU A 75 -16.10 -3.97 -0.27
N THR A 76 -16.26 -3.14 0.77
CA THR A 76 -17.57 -2.83 1.36
C THR A 76 -18.08 -1.49 0.81
N CYS A 77 -19.39 -1.26 0.89
CA CYS A 77 -20.01 0.02 0.55
C CYS A 77 -20.97 0.46 1.65
N SER A 78 -20.78 1.68 2.15
CA SER A 78 -21.65 2.37 3.09
C SER A 78 -22.43 3.46 2.36
N GLY A 79 -23.75 3.48 2.47
CA GLY A 79 -24.62 4.42 1.79
C GLY A 79 -26.00 3.84 1.52
N SER A 80 -26.81 4.54 0.72
CA SER A 80 -28.10 3.99 0.28
C SER A 80 -27.91 2.82 -0.70
N ALA A 81 -28.84 1.85 -0.69
CA ALA A 81 -28.75 0.65 -1.53
C ALA A 81 -28.63 0.98 -3.04
N GLU A 82 -29.34 2.02 -3.49
CA GLU A 82 -29.25 2.53 -4.87
C GLU A 82 -27.83 3.04 -5.21
N LEU A 83 -27.21 3.79 -4.30
CA LEU A 83 -25.87 4.33 -4.51
C LEU A 83 -24.78 3.27 -4.35
N CYS A 84 -25.00 2.21 -3.57
CA CYS A 84 -24.05 1.11 -3.40
C CYS A 84 -24.21 -0.01 -4.45
N ALA A 85 -25.29 -0.01 -5.24
CA ALA A 85 -25.51 -0.99 -6.28
C ALA A 85 -24.31 -1.08 -7.25
N GLY A 86 -23.75 -2.28 -7.40
CA GLY A 86 -22.61 -2.57 -8.29
C GLY A 86 -21.26 -2.00 -7.84
N ARG A 87 -21.15 -1.42 -6.63
CA ARG A 87 -19.89 -0.88 -6.09
C ARG A 87 -19.22 -1.78 -5.05
N GLN A 88 -19.94 -2.77 -4.55
CA GLN A 88 -19.41 -3.75 -3.62
C GLN A 88 -18.71 -4.87 -4.40
N SER A 89 -17.51 -5.26 -3.95
CA SER A 89 -16.76 -6.40 -4.47
C SER A 89 -16.71 -7.48 -3.38
N LEU A 90 -17.07 -8.72 -3.70
CA LEU A 90 -17.12 -9.82 -2.74
C LEU A 90 -15.82 -10.62 -2.79
N ASN A 91 -15.40 -11.17 -1.65
CA ASN A 91 -14.24 -12.04 -1.62
C ASN A 91 -14.53 -13.33 -2.39
N PRO A 92 -13.72 -13.70 -3.40
CA PRO A 92 -13.94 -14.92 -4.18
C PRO A 92 -13.95 -16.21 -3.36
N ALA A 93 -13.26 -16.26 -2.21
CA ALA A 93 -13.25 -17.46 -1.36
C ALA A 93 -14.54 -17.65 -0.55
N THR A 94 -15.19 -16.56 -0.14
CA THR A 94 -16.35 -16.63 0.77
C THR A 94 -17.66 -16.27 0.08
N GLY A 95 -17.61 -15.63 -1.08
CA GLY A 95 -18.78 -15.02 -1.74
C GLY A 95 -19.41 -13.90 -0.91
N LYS A 96 -18.68 -13.34 0.06
CA LYS A 96 -19.13 -12.30 0.99
C LYS A 96 -18.05 -11.23 1.13
N ALA A 97 -18.40 -10.07 1.70
CA ALA A 97 -17.43 -9.03 2.04
C ALA A 97 -16.73 -9.35 3.38
N GLU A 98 -16.16 -10.54 3.48
CA GLU A 98 -15.55 -11.10 4.69
C GLU A 98 -14.35 -11.98 4.30
N CYS A 99 -13.34 -12.04 5.18
CA CYS A 99 -12.21 -12.95 5.01
C CYS A 99 -12.58 -14.39 5.37
N PRO A 100 -11.97 -15.38 4.70
CA PRO A 100 -12.10 -16.77 5.10
C PRO A 100 -11.47 -17.05 6.47
N TYR A 101 -11.84 -18.17 7.07
CA TYR A 101 -11.30 -18.59 8.36
C TYR A 101 -9.76 -18.72 8.32
N GLY A 102 -9.08 -18.20 9.35
CA GLY A 102 -7.62 -18.16 9.43
C GLY A 102 -6.97 -16.97 8.72
N TYR A 103 -7.79 -16.07 8.15
CA TYR A 103 -7.35 -14.81 7.58
C TYR A 103 -8.03 -13.64 8.29
N MET A 104 -7.35 -12.50 8.33
CA MET A 104 -7.86 -11.25 8.91
C MET A 104 -8.00 -10.17 7.84
N ALA A 105 -9.02 -9.32 7.98
CA ALA A 105 -9.27 -8.23 7.06
C ALA A 105 -8.39 -7.03 7.40
N VAL A 106 -7.56 -6.62 6.44
CA VAL A 106 -6.70 -5.44 6.55
C VAL A 106 -7.27 -4.39 5.61
N GLN A 107 -7.69 -3.25 6.16
CA GLN A 107 -8.14 -2.11 5.36
C GLN A 107 -6.94 -1.58 4.58
N LEU A 108 -7.04 -1.49 3.25
CA LEU A 108 -5.91 -1.04 2.42
C LEU A 108 -5.94 0.48 2.21
N LEU A 109 -7.02 0.99 1.62
CA LEU A 109 -7.20 2.40 1.28
C LEU A 109 -8.11 3.10 2.29
N GLU A 110 -8.00 4.42 2.34
CA GLU A 110 -8.98 5.26 3.01
C GLU A 110 -10.38 5.08 2.41
N PRO A 111 -11.45 5.26 3.19
CA PRO A 111 -12.82 5.19 2.67
C PRO A 111 -13.02 6.18 1.51
N GLN A 112 -13.33 5.65 0.33
CA GLN A 112 -13.43 6.41 -0.91
C GLN A 112 -14.87 6.82 -1.19
N VAL A 113 -15.14 8.12 -1.32
CA VAL A 113 -16.44 8.60 -1.81
C VAL A 113 -16.57 8.24 -3.30
N ARG A 114 -17.63 7.53 -3.67
CA ARG A 114 -17.89 7.08 -5.05
C ARG A 114 -18.97 7.88 -5.75
N ALA A 115 -20.06 8.17 -5.05
CA ALA A 115 -21.20 8.88 -5.60
C ALA A 115 -21.96 9.57 -4.47
N CYS A 116 -22.48 10.77 -4.73
CA CYS A 116 -23.35 11.46 -3.80
C CYS A 116 -24.64 11.88 -4.51
N ARG A 117 -25.75 11.82 -3.79
CA ARG A 117 -27.05 12.32 -4.24
C ARG A 117 -27.67 13.17 -3.15
N ASN A 118 -28.22 14.30 -3.54
CA ASN A 118 -29.04 15.10 -2.64
C ASN A 118 -30.42 14.46 -2.55
N LYS A 119 -30.79 14.05 -1.33
CA LYS A 119 -32.14 13.60 -1.01
C LYS A 119 -32.85 14.76 -0.35
N CYS A 120 -33.79 15.33 -1.08
CA CYS A 120 -34.60 16.42 -0.58
C CYS A 120 -35.97 15.89 -0.15
N GLN A 121 -36.36 16.19 1.08
CA GLN A 121 -37.69 15.90 1.57
C GLN A 121 -38.55 17.14 1.35
N HIS A 122 -39.53 17.05 0.45
CA HIS A 122 -40.51 18.12 0.27
C HIS A 122 -41.52 18.08 1.43
N SER A 123 -41.56 19.16 2.20
CA SER A 123 -42.63 19.42 3.15
C SER A 123 -43.49 20.57 2.64
N VAL A 124 -44.81 20.41 2.65
CA VAL A 124 -45.77 21.36 2.04
C VAL A 124 -45.78 22.73 2.74
N PHE A 125 -45.29 22.80 3.99
CA PHE A 125 -45.36 24.00 4.83
C PHE A 125 -44.00 24.57 5.27
N TRP A 126 -42.88 23.96 4.85
CA TRP A 126 -41.54 24.37 5.28
C TRP A 126 -40.55 24.40 4.10
N GLN A 127 -39.42 25.09 4.32
CA GLN A 127 -38.30 25.10 3.38
C GLN A 127 -37.80 23.67 3.13
N GLN A 128 -37.42 23.38 1.89
CA GLN A 128 -36.98 22.06 1.43
C GLN A 128 -35.68 21.67 2.16
N ASP A 129 -35.75 20.63 3.01
CA ASP A 129 -34.56 20.06 3.69
C ASP A 129 -33.90 19.06 2.74
N CYS A 130 -32.70 19.40 2.28
CA CYS A 130 -31.90 18.58 1.38
C CYS A 130 -30.67 18.07 2.12
N LYS A 131 -30.57 16.74 2.29
CA LYS A 131 -29.39 16.09 2.86
C LYS A 131 -28.62 15.38 1.76
N GLN A 132 -27.30 15.55 1.77
CA GLN A 132 -26.42 14.85 0.85
C GLN A 132 -26.14 13.45 1.39
N GLU A 133 -26.60 12.43 0.67
CA GLU A 133 -26.29 11.04 0.94
C GLU A 133 -25.17 10.61 -0.02
N CYS A 134 -24.08 10.03 0.51
CA CYS A 134 -22.97 9.54 -0.30
C CYS A 134 -22.79 8.03 -0.12
N ALA A 135 -22.38 7.35 -1.19
CA ALA A 135 -21.83 6.02 -1.15
C ALA A 135 -20.32 6.10 -0.97
N VAL A 136 -19.82 5.46 0.09
CA VAL A 136 -18.41 5.40 0.47
C VAL A 136 -17.98 3.94 0.44
N THR A 137 -16.95 3.62 -0.33
CA THR A 137 -16.41 2.25 -0.41
C THR A 137 -15.14 2.13 0.41
N THR A 138 -14.98 1.00 1.11
CA THR A 138 -13.77 0.70 1.86
C THR A 138 -13.17 -0.61 1.36
N THR A 139 -11.88 -0.60 1.08
CA THR A 139 -11.17 -1.71 0.42
C THR A 139 -10.42 -2.56 1.42
N TYR A 140 -10.46 -3.88 1.28
CA TYR A 140 -9.81 -4.82 2.17
C TYR A 140 -9.07 -5.91 1.40
N TRP A 141 -7.96 -6.34 1.97
CA TRP A 141 -7.30 -7.60 1.59
C TRP A 141 -7.22 -8.51 2.80
N CYS A 142 -7.22 -9.82 2.54
CA CYS A 142 -7.19 -10.84 3.57
C CYS A 142 -5.76 -11.35 3.75
N ALA A 143 -5.11 -10.90 4.82
CA ALA A 143 -3.80 -11.41 5.24
C ALA A 143 -3.98 -12.66 6.09
N ILE A 144 -3.06 -13.62 6.01
CA ILE A 144 -3.04 -14.73 6.96
C ILE A 144 -2.91 -14.18 8.38
N ASP A 145 -3.75 -14.67 9.30
CA ASP A 145 -3.67 -14.26 10.71
C ASP A 145 -2.46 -14.97 11.35
N PRO A 146 -1.47 -14.22 11.89
CA PRO A 146 -0.27 -14.79 12.53
C PRO A 146 -0.58 -15.82 13.63
N LYS A 147 -1.76 -15.75 14.27
CA LYS A 147 -2.19 -16.73 15.29
C LYS A 147 -2.43 -18.12 14.71
N PHE A 148 -2.75 -18.22 13.42
CA PHE A 148 -3.16 -19.45 12.75
C PHE A 148 -2.11 -19.97 11.76
N GLU A 149 -0.92 -19.36 11.71
CA GLU A 149 0.19 -19.74 10.83
C GLU A 149 0.60 -21.22 11.00
N ASN A 150 0.76 -21.67 12.25
CA ASN A 150 1.19 -23.04 12.58
C ASN A 150 0.04 -24.06 12.63
N SER A 151 -1.16 -23.68 12.18
CA SER A 151 -2.33 -24.55 12.25
C SER A 151 -2.37 -25.50 11.04
N THR A 152 -2.08 -26.78 11.30
CA THR A 152 -2.08 -27.88 10.32
C THR A 152 -3.46 -28.24 9.76
N THR A 153 -4.53 -27.57 10.20
CA THR A 153 -5.82 -27.56 9.50
C THR A 153 -5.75 -26.62 8.30
N ALA A 154 -4.76 -26.82 7.43
CA ALA A 154 -4.65 -26.09 6.16
C ALA A 154 -5.83 -26.54 5.28
N THR A 155 -6.95 -25.84 5.42
CA THR A 155 -7.93 -25.82 4.36
C THR A 155 -7.22 -25.28 3.12
N ASP A 156 -7.57 -25.79 1.93
CA ASP A 156 -7.00 -25.38 0.63
C ASP A 156 -7.36 -23.93 0.25
N VAL A 157 -7.65 -23.10 1.25
CA VAL A 157 -8.20 -21.77 1.14
C VAL A 157 -7.06 -20.79 1.10
N GLY A 158 -6.93 -20.11 -0.04
CA GLY A 158 -5.90 -19.15 -0.34
C GLY A 158 -5.77 -18.97 -1.85
N PHE A 159 -5.15 -17.87 -2.26
CA PHE A 159 -5.00 -17.55 -3.67
C PHE A 159 -3.54 -17.44 -4.07
N LEU A 160 -3.23 -17.99 -5.24
CA LEU A 160 -2.06 -17.60 -6.00
C LEU A 160 -2.23 -16.16 -6.47
N PHE A 161 -1.12 -15.43 -6.52
CA PHE A 161 -1.10 -14.07 -6.98
C PHE A 161 -0.43 -13.95 -8.34
N GLY A 162 -1.15 -13.45 -9.34
CA GLY A 162 -0.69 -13.34 -10.74
C GLY A 162 -0.23 -11.94 -11.12
N GLY A 163 -0.02 -11.08 -10.13
CA GLY A 163 0.30 -9.66 -10.33
C GLY A 163 -0.92 -8.75 -10.36
N LEU A 164 -0.67 -7.50 -10.74
CA LEU A 164 -1.66 -6.43 -10.71
C LEU A 164 -1.53 -5.57 -11.96
N PHE A 165 -2.61 -4.89 -12.31
CA PHE A 165 -2.60 -3.88 -13.35
C PHE A 165 -3.62 -2.80 -13.01
N THR A 166 -3.46 -1.65 -13.64
CA THR A 166 -4.48 -0.59 -13.65
C THR A 166 -4.94 -0.37 -15.09
N ASP A 167 -5.83 0.58 -15.28
CA ASP A 167 -6.18 1.14 -16.59
C ASP A 167 -5.03 1.95 -17.25
N THR A 168 -3.93 2.21 -16.53
CA THR A 168 -2.74 2.93 -17.05
C THR A 168 -1.42 2.16 -16.93
N THR A 169 -1.35 1.16 -16.06
CA THR A 169 -0.13 0.38 -15.81
C THR A 169 -0.38 -1.08 -16.17
N THR A 170 0.54 -1.67 -16.91
CA THR A 170 0.47 -3.08 -17.32
C THR A 170 0.94 -4.01 -16.21
N ASN A 171 0.43 -5.24 -16.20
CA ASN A 171 0.96 -6.29 -15.33
C ASN A 171 2.32 -6.77 -15.88
N PRO A 172 3.41 -6.71 -15.09
CA PRO A 172 4.73 -7.15 -15.55
C PRO A 172 4.78 -8.63 -15.95
N MET A 173 3.85 -9.47 -15.44
CA MET A 173 3.79 -10.89 -15.82
C MET A 173 3.28 -11.12 -17.25
N THR A 174 2.40 -10.25 -17.73
CA THR A 174 1.76 -10.41 -19.05
C THR A 174 2.19 -9.33 -20.04
N ASN A 175 2.88 -8.30 -19.57
CA ASN A 175 3.18 -7.06 -20.29
C ASN A 175 1.93 -6.42 -20.91
N ALA A 176 0.77 -6.63 -20.27
CA ALA A 176 -0.53 -6.15 -20.73
C ALA A 176 -1.42 -5.76 -19.54
N MET A 177 -2.49 -5.02 -19.79
CA MET A 177 -3.54 -4.73 -18.79
C MET A 177 -4.47 -5.93 -18.63
N SER A 178 -3.90 -7.11 -18.33
CA SER A 178 -4.60 -8.38 -18.23
C SER A 178 -3.94 -9.33 -17.23
N CYS A 179 -4.73 -10.28 -16.74
CA CYS A 179 -4.22 -11.37 -15.91
C CYS A 179 -3.57 -12.48 -16.73
N PRO A 180 -2.62 -13.22 -16.15
CA PRO A 180 -2.06 -14.42 -16.77
C PRO A 180 -3.12 -15.52 -16.89
N LEU A 181 -2.81 -16.56 -17.67
CA LEU A 181 -3.70 -17.71 -17.85
C LEU A 181 -4.04 -18.35 -16.50
N TYR A 182 -5.31 -18.72 -16.31
CA TYR A 182 -5.87 -19.31 -15.09
C TYR A 182 -6.03 -18.34 -13.90
N PHE A 183 -5.91 -17.02 -14.12
CA PHE A 183 -6.15 -16.01 -13.11
C PHE A 183 -7.32 -15.11 -13.49
N ASP A 184 -8.14 -14.77 -12.50
CA ASP A 184 -9.26 -13.84 -12.62
C ASP A 184 -8.88 -12.46 -12.08
N ALA A 185 -9.42 -11.41 -12.71
CA ALA A 185 -9.14 -10.01 -12.36
C ALA A 185 -10.17 -9.45 -11.37
N TYR A 186 -9.78 -9.30 -10.11
CA TYR A 186 -10.64 -8.76 -9.06
C TYR A 186 -10.43 -7.25 -8.89
N PRO A 187 -11.50 -6.43 -8.89
CA PRO A 187 -11.38 -5.00 -8.65
C PRO A 187 -11.06 -4.71 -7.19
N LEU A 188 -10.15 -3.77 -6.99
CA LEU A 188 -9.78 -3.22 -5.69
C LEU A 188 -9.53 -1.72 -5.87
N GLY A 189 -10.24 -0.86 -5.18
CA GLY A 189 -10.20 0.59 -5.39
C GLY A 189 -10.96 1.04 -6.65
N ARG A 190 -10.53 2.16 -7.22
CA ARG A 190 -11.11 2.75 -8.45
C ARG A 190 -10.55 2.12 -9.71
N ARG A 191 -9.23 1.89 -9.75
CA ARG A 191 -8.50 1.58 -10.99
C ARG A 191 -7.69 0.30 -10.90
N LEU A 192 -7.39 -0.17 -9.70
CA LEU A 192 -6.54 -1.33 -9.49
C LEU A 192 -7.31 -2.65 -9.70
N ARG A 193 -6.65 -3.57 -10.40
CA ARG A 193 -7.10 -4.95 -10.62
C ARG A 193 -6.04 -5.90 -10.09
N VAL A 194 -6.46 -6.86 -9.28
CA VAL A 194 -5.61 -7.87 -8.65
C VAL A 194 -5.90 -9.22 -9.30
N CYS A 195 -4.87 -9.87 -9.84
CA CYS A 195 -5.00 -11.17 -10.48
C CYS A 195 -4.88 -12.29 -9.45
N LEU A 196 -5.97 -13.03 -9.22
CA LEU A 196 -6.00 -14.13 -8.24
C LEU A 196 -6.40 -15.44 -8.92
N SER A 197 -5.80 -16.55 -8.47
CA SER A 197 -6.18 -17.90 -8.89
C SER A 197 -6.29 -18.83 -7.69
N SER A 198 -7.37 -19.60 -7.63
CA SER A 198 -7.51 -20.72 -6.71
C SER A 198 -6.97 -22.02 -7.30
N ASP A 199 -6.69 -22.08 -8.60
CA ASP A 199 -6.15 -23.27 -9.28
C ASP A 199 -4.64 -23.34 -9.09
N LYS A 200 -4.23 -24.14 -8.10
CA LYS A 200 -2.81 -24.28 -7.74
C LYS A 200 -2.01 -25.07 -8.76
N GLU A 201 -2.66 -25.97 -9.50
CA GLU A 201 -1.96 -26.81 -10.47
C GLU A 201 -1.62 -26.02 -11.72
N MET A 202 -2.61 -25.31 -12.28
CA MET A 202 -2.47 -24.58 -13.52
C MET A 202 -1.91 -23.16 -13.31
N GLY A 203 -2.25 -22.51 -12.20
CA GLY A 203 -1.85 -21.14 -11.90
C GLY A 203 -0.40 -21.01 -11.39
N ARG A 204 0.20 -22.06 -10.83
CA ARG A 204 1.52 -21.99 -10.18
C ARG A 204 2.62 -21.47 -11.11
N ARG A 205 2.55 -21.80 -12.41
CA ARG A 205 3.53 -21.37 -13.41
C ARG A 205 3.61 -19.85 -13.59
N TYR A 206 2.50 -19.15 -13.43
CA TYR A 206 2.41 -17.69 -13.58
C TYR A 206 2.22 -16.99 -12.24
N SER A 207 2.40 -17.72 -11.13
CA SER A 207 2.25 -17.18 -9.79
C SER A 207 3.51 -16.46 -9.35
N LEU A 208 3.30 -15.33 -8.70
CA LEU A 208 4.31 -14.55 -8.03
C LEU A 208 4.22 -14.77 -6.52
N ARG A 209 5.36 -14.76 -5.85
CA ARG A 209 5.39 -14.71 -4.38
C ARG A 209 4.77 -13.39 -3.93
N PHE A 210 3.89 -13.48 -2.93
CA PHE A 210 3.16 -12.34 -2.40
C PHE A 210 3.58 -12.04 -0.97
N GLY A 211 4.13 -10.85 -0.75
CA GLY A 211 4.63 -10.42 0.56
C GLY A 211 3.67 -9.51 1.33
N GLY A 212 2.47 -9.25 0.81
CA GLY A 212 1.50 -8.33 1.40
C GLY A 212 1.31 -7.03 0.64
N PHE A 213 0.34 -6.26 1.10
CA PHE A 213 0.11 -4.87 0.72
C PHE A 213 0.31 -3.95 1.92
N TYR A 214 0.73 -2.72 1.66
CA TYR A 214 0.62 -1.62 2.62
C TYR A 214 0.28 -0.31 1.90
N ALA A 215 -0.15 0.68 2.67
CA ALA A 215 -0.53 2.01 2.23
C ALA A 215 -0.20 3.05 3.32
N CYS A 216 -0.53 4.33 3.11
CA CYS A 216 -0.25 5.39 4.11
C CYS A 216 -0.83 5.08 5.48
N GLN A 217 -2.08 4.65 5.53
CA GLN A 217 -2.78 4.48 6.79
C GLN A 217 -2.76 3.04 7.29
N SER A 218 -2.17 2.12 6.50
CA SER A 218 -2.25 0.70 6.74
C SER A 218 -0.92 0.02 6.50
N GLY A 219 -0.37 -0.61 7.54
CA GLY A 219 0.87 -1.37 7.44
C GLY A 219 0.67 -2.81 6.95
N ASN A 220 1.78 -3.51 6.74
CA ASN A 220 1.79 -4.90 6.31
C ASN A 220 1.98 -5.84 7.51
N PRO A 221 0.96 -6.63 7.90
CA PRO A 221 1.08 -7.57 9.01
C PRO A 221 1.94 -8.80 8.70
N LEU A 222 2.28 -9.03 7.43
CA LEU A 222 3.10 -10.18 7.01
C LEU A 222 4.59 -9.97 7.21
N VAL A 223 5.02 -8.76 7.59
CA VAL A 223 6.44 -8.47 7.83
C VAL A 223 7.01 -9.42 8.87
N ASP A 224 6.37 -9.60 10.02
CA ASP A 224 6.90 -10.50 11.05
C ASP A 224 6.74 -11.97 10.65
N VAL A 225 5.60 -12.34 10.06
CA VAL A 225 5.26 -13.72 9.64
C VAL A 225 6.25 -14.26 8.61
N LEU A 226 6.51 -13.49 7.55
CA LEU A 226 7.34 -13.94 6.43
C LEU A 226 8.83 -13.64 6.61
N SER A 227 9.20 -12.84 7.62
CA SER A 227 10.61 -12.57 7.94
C SER A 227 11.17 -13.51 9.00
N HIS A 228 10.38 -14.46 9.51
CA HIS A 228 10.81 -15.35 10.57
C HIS A 228 11.77 -16.44 10.09
N ASP A 229 12.97 -16.39 10.66
CA ASP A 229 13.93 -17.49 10.73
C ASP A 229 13.45 -18.52 11.79
N PRO A 230 13.12 -19.77 11.43
CA PRO A 230 12.73 -20.81 12.38
C PRO A 230 13.86 -21.20 13.36
N ALA A 231 15.11 -20.77 13.14
CA ALA A 231 16.24 -21.00 14.05
C ALA A 231 16.34 -19.93 15.17
N SER A 232 15.70 -18.78 15.00
CA SER A 232 15.67 -17.71 16.00
C SER A 232 14.42 -17.85 16.88
N GLY A 233 14.49 -18.69 17.90
CA GLY A 233 13.50 -18.77 18.99
C GLY A 233 13.36 -17.49 19.83
N LYS A 234 13.75 -16.32 19.31
CA LYS A 234 13.60 -15.01 19.92
C LYS A 234 12.59 -14.20 19.12
N ARG A 235 11.36 -14.16 19.63
CA ARG A 235 10.41 -13.11 19.25
C ARG A 235 11.08 -11.76 19.49
N PRO A 236 11.13 -10.82 18.51
CA PRO A 236 11.51 -9.46 18.85
C PRO A 236 10.55 -8.95 19.92
N PRO A 237 11.04 -8.24 20.95
CA PRO A 237 10.18 -7.71 21.99
C PRO A 237 9.16 -6.79 21.31
N ARG A 238 7.86 -7.10 21.47
CA ARG A 238 6.76 -6.18 21.17
C ARG A 238 7.09 -4.85 21.84
N ARG A 239 7.61 -3.88 21.09
CA ARG A 239 7.61 -2.50 21.54
C ARG A 239 6.15 -2.07 21.53
N LEU A 240 5.52 -2.14 22.70
CA LEU A 240 4.31 -1.38 23.00
C LEU A 240 4.67 0.10 22.80
N LEU A 241 4.54 0.61 21.57
CA LEU A 241 4.45 2.05 21.36
C LEU A 241 3.15 2.50 22.03
N GLY A 242 3.29 3.43 22.97
CA GLY A 242 2.19 3.94 23.78
C GLY A 242 1.01 4.38 22.92
N ALA A 243 -0.17 3.84 23.24
CA ALA A 243 -1.43 4.22 22.64
C ALA A 243 -1.72 5.70 22.94
N THR A 244 -1.62 6.56 21.92
CA THR A 244 -2.52 7.72 21.84
C THR A 244 -3.84 7.20 21.28
N GLN A 245 -4.91 7.37 22.06
CA GLN A 245 -6.26 6.91 21.74
C GLN A 245 -6.79 7.64 20.50
N ASP A 246 -6.75 6.97 19.36
CA ASP A 246 -7.72 7.20 18.28
C ASP A 246 -8.51 5.90 18.09
N LEU A 247 -9.70 5.90 18.69
CA LEU A 247 -10.69 4.84 18.58
C LEU A 247 -11.31 4.91 17.17
N ASN A 248 -10.91 4.02 16.27
CA ASN A 248 -11.78 3.34 15.30
C ASN A 248 -10.96 2.49 14.31
N ALA A 249 -10.74 1.22 14.67
CA ALA A 249 -10.49 0.04 13.83
C ALA A 249 -9.58 -0.95 14.58
N THR A 250 -10.09 -1.54 15.66
CA THR A 250 -9.44 -2.69 16.30
C THR A 250 -9.84 -3.96 15.55
N ASP A 251 -8.85 -4.67 15.02
CA ASP A 251 -9.02 -6.04 14.54
C ASP A 251 -9.27 -7.00 15.73
N SER A 252 -9.79 -8.20 15.43
CA SER A 252 -9.98 -9.38 16.29
C SER A 252 -8.73 -9.80 17.11
N SER A 253 -7.58 -9.19 16.85
CA SER A 253 -6.32 -9.34 17.57
C SER A 253 -6.03 -8.25 18.61
N GLY A 254 -6.84 -7.18 18.69
CA GLY A 254 -6.64 -6.06 19.59
C GLY A 254 -5.48 -5.13 19.22
N VAL A 255 -4.88 -5.32 18.04
CA VAL A 255 -3.82 -4.46 17.50
C VAL A 255 -4.44 -3.42 16.57
N PRO A 256 -4.22 -2.11 16.79
CA PRO A 256 -4.63 -1.09 15.83
C PRO A 256 -3.94 -1.36 14.48
N GLN A 257 -4.69 -1.33 13.36
CA GLN A 257 -4.14 -1.54 12.02
C GLN A 257 -2.96 -0.58 11.68
N ALA A 258 -2.94 0.60 12.32
CA ALA A 258 -1.86 1.59 12.24
C ALA A 258 -0.53 1.18 12.90
N ALA A 259 -0.48 0.07 13.66
CA ALA A 259 0.72 -0.40 14.33
C ALA A 259 1.62 -1.30 13.47
N TRP A 260 1.12 -1.77 12.32
CA TRP A 260 1.89 -2.65 11.45
C TRP A 260 2.97 -1.87 10.67
N PRO A 261 4.16 -2.46 10.42
CA PRO A 261 5.21 -1.79 9.64
C PRO A 261 4.78 -1.54 8.18
N LYS A 262 5.04 -0.35 7.66
CA LYS A 262 4.81 0.01 6.24
C LYS A 262 6.00 -0.39 5.36
N ARG A 263 6.36 -1.67 5.36
CA ARG A 263 7.48 -2.21 4.58
C ARG A 263 7.21 -3.63 4.11
N CYS A 264 8.09 -4.13 3.25
CA CYS A 264 8.07 -5.51 2.82
C CYS A 264 8.76 -6.44 3.83
N PRO A 265 8.36 -7.73 3.87
CA PRO A 265 9.12 -8.74 4.59
C PRO A 265 10.50 -8.92 3.97
N ASN A 266 11.43 -9.52 4.73
CA ASN A 266 12.79 -9.77 4.25
C ASN A 266 12.77 -10.62 2.96
N GLY A 267 13.61 -10.23 1.98
CA GLY A 267 13.68 -10.89 0.67
C GLY A 267 12.56 -10.49 -0.32
N TYR A 268 11.69 -9.55 0.03
CA TYR A 268 10.70 -8.96 -0.87
C TYR A 268 11.06 -7.51 -1.20
N THR A 269 10.78 -7.11 -2.44
CA THR A 269 10.96 -5.78 -2.99
C THR A 269 9.62 -5.05 -3.07
N SER A 270 9.66 -3.73 -2.93
CA SER A 270 8.47 -2.90 -2.82
C SER A 270 8.19 -2.21 -4.16
N HIS A 271 7.01 -2.43 -4.74
CA HIS A 271 6.60 -1.81 -6.01
C HIS A 271 5.29 -1.04 -5.86
N LEU A 272 5.23 0.17 -6.44
CA LEU A 272 4.00 0.96 -6.51
C LEU A 272 2.92 0.21 -7.31
N ALA A 273 1.76 -0.03 -6.69
CA ALA A 273 0.59 -0.63 -7.32
C ALA A 273 -0.34 0.43 -7.93
N VAL A 274 -0.74 1.41 -7.13
CA VAL A 274 -1.66 2.48 -7.55
C VAL A 274 -1.57 3.68 -6.60
N ILE A 275 -1.89 4.87 -7.13
CA ILE A 275 -2.11 6.10 -6.38
C ILE A 275 -3.60 6.43 -6.48
N GLU A 276 -4.35 6.29 -5.38
CA GLU A 276 -5.77 6.63 -5.29
C GLU A 276 -5.98 7.60 -4.13
N ASP A 277 -6.58 8.77 -4.42
CA ASP A 277 -6.85 9.92 -3.53
C ASP A 277 -5.75 10.22 -2.50
N ILE A 278 -5.11 11.38 -2.63
CA ILE A 278 -3.96 11.77 -1.80
C ILE A 278 -4.38 11.76 -0.32
N CYS A 279 -3.79 10.86 0.49
CA CYS A 279 -3.94 10.81 1.93
C CYS A 279 -3.67 12.21 2.47
N GLN A 280 -4.69 12.81 3.07
CA GLN A 280 -4.58 14.11 3.70
C GLN A 280 -3.86 13.92 5.03
N ALA A 281 -2.54 13.96 5.00
CA ALA A 281 -1.77 14.07 6.22
C ALA A 281 -1.57 15.56 6.54
N GLU A 282 -2.17 16.04 7.63
CA GLU A 282 -1.79 17.31 8.28
C GLU A 282 -0.32 17.29 8.75
N ARG A 283 0.31 16.10 8.71
CA ARG A 283 1.73 15.86 8.90
C ARG A 283 2.33 15.51 7.54
N PHE A 284 3.23 16.33 7.03
CA PHE A 284 3.78 16.29 5.67
C PHE A 284 4.56 15.01 5.27
N ASP A 285 4.53 13.94 6.09
CA ASP A 285 5.43 12.78 5.97
C ASP A 285 4.72 11.46 5.58
N ASP A 286 3.40 11.44 5.37
CA ASP A 286 2.67 10.21 5.03
C ASP A 286 2.01 10.32 3.63
N ASN A 287 2.76 9.95 2.58
CA ASN A 287 2.31 10.00 1.17
C ASN A 287 1.89 8.63 0.61
N VAL A 288 0.89 8.66 -0.28
CA VAL A 288 0.14 7.51 -0.84
C VAL A 288 0.98 6.69 -1.78
N LEU A 289 1.27 5.48 -1.35
CA LEU A 289 1.72 4.41 -2.21
C LEU A 289 1.01 3.15 -1.73
N SER A 290 0.05 2.60 -2.50
CA SER A 290 -0.29 1.20 -2.29
C SER A 290 0.89 0.42 -2.81
N VAL A 291 1.69 -0.13 -1.90
CA VAL A 291 2.91 -0.82 -2.26
C VAL A 291 2.66 -2.31 -2.15
N ARG A 292 3.05 -3.01 -3.21
CA ARG A 292 3.06 -4.44 -3.27
C ARG A 292 4.45 -4.93 -2.92
N CYS A 293 4.51 -5.96 -2.09
CA CYS A 293 5.72 -6.72 -1.86
C CYS A 293 5.80 -7.92 -2.82
N GLN A 294 6.78 -7.92 -3.72
CA GLN A 294 7.05 -9.00 -4.69
C GLN A 294 8.44 -9.61 -4.42
N TRP A 295 8.68 -10.88 -4.77
CA TRP A 295 10.06 -11.40 -4.79
C TRP A 295 10.80 -10.93 -6.04
N ALA A 296 12.07 -10.58 -5.87
CA ALA A 296 12.95 -9.98 -6.87
C ALA A 296 13.18 -10.84 -8.14
N GLU A 297 12.86 -12.13 -8.13
CA GLU A 297 13.32 -13.08 -9.16
C GLU A 297 12.61 -13.00 -10.53
N LEU A 298 11.72 -12.02 -10.76
CA LEU A 298 10.91 -11.96 -12.00
C LEU A 298 10.67 -10.54 -12.53
N VAL A 299 11.72 -9.74 -12.72
CA VAL A 299 11.65 -8.61 -13.68
C VAL A 299 12.84 -8.64 -14.63
N HIS A 300 12.73 -9.48 -15.67
CA HIS A 300 13.53 -9.30 -16.87
C HIS A 300 12.84 -8.28 -17.78
N GLY A 301 13.31 -7.02 -17.68
CA GLY A 301 13.35 -6.08 -18.78
C GLY A 301 12.20 -5.10 -18.89
N THR A 302 12.43 -3.88 -18.38
CA THR A 302 12.03 -2.63 -19.06
C THR A 302 12.97 -1.51 -18.65
N THR A 303 13.75 -0.99 -19.60
CA THR A 303 14.53 0.23 -19.43
C THR A 303 13.63 1.43 -19.25
N ALA A 304 13.52 1.96 -18.04
CA ALA A 304 13.06 3.33 -17.81
C ALA A 304 14.27 4.27 -17.88
N GLY A 305 14.20 5.27 -18.75
CA GLY A 305 15.28 6.24 -18.96
C GLY A 305 15.64 6.98 -17.68
N SER A 306 16.86 6.76 -17.20
CA SER A 306 17.49 7.55 -16.16
C SER A 306 17.78 8.96 -16.69
N ILE A 307 17.06 9.96 -16.21
CA ILE A 307 17.51 11.35 -16.25
C ILE A 307 18.19 11.60 -14.90
N ASP A 308 19.51 11.59 -14.93
CA ASP A 308 20.35 11.85 -13.77
C ASP A 308 20.35 13.35 -13.46
N ILE A 309 19.58 13.72 -12.44
CA ILE A 309 19.66 15.03 -11.76
C ILE A 309 19.91 14.75 -10.28
N LYS A 310 20.94 13.97 -9.98
CA LYS A 310 21.57 14.02 -8.66
C LYS A 310 22.61 15.12 -8.71
N ASP A 311 22.44 16.11 -7.81
CA ASP A 311 23.44 17.09 -7.32
C ASP A 311 22.95 18.54 -7.23
N ASN A 312 21.65 18.82 -7.04
CA ASN A 312 21.27 20.23 -6.82
C ASN A 312 20.16 20.54 -5.81
N LEU A 313 19.47 19.58 -5.18
CA LEU A 313 18.38 19.95 -4.26
C LEU A 313 18.89 20.47 -2.89
N ALA A 314 19.99 19.88 -2.38
CA ALA A 314 20.62 20.35 -1.14
C ALA A 314 21.30 21.71 -1.34
N ASP A 315 21.94 21.93 -2.49
CA ASP A 315 22.60 23.18 -2.83
C ASP A 315 21.59 24.30 -3.15
N TRP A 316 20.44 24.00 -3.75
CA TRP A 316 19.36 24.99 -3.97
C TRP A 316 18.73 25.48 -2.66
N LEU A 317 18.40 24.56 -1.75
CA LEU A 317 17.80 24.90 -0.46
C LEU A 317 18.80 25.68 0.43
N ALA A 318 20.10 25.38 0.33
CA ALA A 318 21.14 26.15 1.00
C ALA A 318 21.29 27.57 0.41
N LEU A 319 21.20 27.72 -0.91
CA LEU A 319 21.28 29.02 -1.60
C LEU A 319 20.09 29.94 -1.27
N GLU A 320 18.86 29.42 -1.20
CA GLU A 320 17.69 30.23 -0.80
C GLU A 320 17.72 30.63 0.68
N TYR A 321 18.22 29.76 1.57
CA TYR A 321 18.38 30.09 2.98
C TYR A 321 19.45 31.18 3.22
N ASP A 322 20.55 31.16 2.46
CA ASP A 322 21.60 32.19 2.55
C ASP A 322 21.19 33.53 1.91
N ILE A 323 20.37 33.51 0.85
CA ILE A 323 19.75 34.73 0.28
C ILE A 323 18.78 35.35 1.30
N TYR A 324 18.02 34.53 2.04
CA TYR A 324 17.13 34.99 3.10
C TYR A 324 17.90 35.64 4.27
N LYS A 325 19.06 35.08 4.66
CA LYS A 325 19.93 35.66 5.71
C LYS A 325 20.61 36.97 5.28
N LYS A 326 21.07 37.09 4.04
CA LYS A 326 21.78 38.29 3.54
C LYS A 326 20.87 39.51 3.37
N ASN A 327 19.55 39.34 3.25
CA ASN A 327 18.60 40.45 3.05
C ASN A 327 18.01 41.04 4.34
N LYS A 328 18.36 40.54 5.52
CA LYS A 328 18.14 41.26 6.79
C LYS A 328 19.24 42.31 7.00
N ARG A 329 19.11 43.48 6.36
CA ARG A 329 19.78 44.70 6.86
C ARG A 329 19.04 45.17 8.12
N PRO A 330 19.73 45.56 9.20
CA PRO A 330 19.08 46.18 10.34
C PRO A 330 18.55 47.56 9.94
N GLN A 331 17.23 47.76 10.01
CA GLN A 331 16.67 49.10 10.07
C GLN A 331 17.17 49.74 11.37
N LYS A 332 18.19 50.61 11.26
CA LYS A 332 18.55 51.53 12.34
C LYS A 332 17.40 52.51 12.51
N LEU A 333 16.80 52.53 13.70
CA LEU A 333 16.02 53.66 14.18
C LEU A 333 16.91 54.91 14.19
N ARG A 334 16.54 55.90 13.39
CA ARG A 334 16.67 57.34 13.66
C ARG A 334 15.62 58.07 12.84
#